data_AF-A0A2P2I8V6-F1
#
_entry.id   AF-A0A2P2I8V6-F1
#
_cell.length_a   1.000
_cell.length_b   1.000
_cell.length_c   1.000
_cell.angle_alpha   90.00
_cell.angle_beta   90.00
_cell.angle_gamma   90.00
#
_symmetry.space_group_name_H-M   'P 1'
#
loop_
_entity.id
_entity.type
_entity.pdbx_description
1 polymer ?
#
loop_
_entity_poly.entity_id
_entity_poly.type
_entity_poly.pdbx_seq_one_letter_code
_entity_poly.pdbx_strand_id
1 'polypeptide(L)'
;MPSTPQLNAGPNNNITNVTSITLSSMMSGGNSSAASGSAGAGSSGSSSSTNAADAGTQISTFRSYVSMLTDPACKDENKLKAAQAVSEDLEGIALSSNYGPFLEHSIVIFLKILNESEPQFIAEHHQQQLRKLVLEMIHRLPSNEYLKPHLKPILALCFRLLRIDNEENVMVALRIIIELHRTFRPQFTPETAAQIREFLTFVKSMYSDLPNHLTKIFEPRQSPRVADLSEVNLERLLNESFAITPIHTEKKQNDDTPITYNLIPRAVLSLKVLTELPIIVVLLLQLYKEHVYQEVVEFIPLIMNTITIQPIQRENENFNKEVFVDLIAAQIKILSFLAYIIKTFQDRVVQHCDKLVQGMLQLLTLCPSEVAHLRKELLIATKHILALELRVKFVPHIDRLFDENLLFGSGWTAHETLRPLAYSTLADLVHHVRSKLNLHALTRA
;
A
#
# COMPACT_ATOMS: atom_id res chain seq x y z
N MET A 1 59.70 24.69 22.94
CA MET A 1 58.89 23.47 22.82
C MET A 1 57.79 23.50 23.87
N PRO A 2 56.55 23.85 23.50
CA PRO A 2 55.39 23.44 24.30
C PRO A 2 54.22 22.88 23.47
N SER A 3 53.78 21.70 23.88
CA SER A 3 52.39 21.26 24.13
C SER A 3 51.27 21.57 23.11
N THR A 4 50.88 20.54 22.36
CA THR A 4 49.58 20.40 21.68
C THR A 4 48.48 19.92 22.65
N PRO A 5 47.24 20.46 22.58
CA PRO A 5 46.07 19.84 23.21
C PRO A 5 45.26 19.00 22.20
N GLN A 6 44.82 17.83 22.66
CA GLN A 6 43.90 16.90 21.98
C GLN A 6 42.47 17.46 21.94
N LEU A 7 41.83 17.40 20.77
CA LEU A 7 40.38 17.60 20.58
C LEU A 7 39.67 16.24 20.64
N ASN A 8 38.81 16.11 21.65
CA ASN A 8 37.94 14.96 21.89
C ASN A 8 36.65 15.15 21.07
N ALA A 9 36.40 14.29 20.07
CA ALA A 9 35.17 14.28 19.29
C ALA A 9 34.22 13.19 19.84
N GLY A 10 33.16 13.60 20.54
CA GLY A 10 32.06 12.71 20.93
C GLY A 10 31.10 12.43 19.76
N PRO A 11 30.39 11.28 19.75
CA PRO A 11 29.51 10.91 18.64
C PRO A 11 28.17 11.65 18.71
N ASN A 12 27.79 12.25 17.58
CA ASN A 12 26.49 12.88 17.33
C ASN A 12 25.35 11.85 17.35
N ASN A 13 24.51 11.89 18.39
CA ASN A 13 23.46 10.91 18.65
C ASN A 13 22.04 11.42 18.25
N ASN A 14 21.90 12.14 17.13
CA ASN A 14 20.65 12.82 16.77
C ASN A 14 20.05 12.46 15.40
N ILE A 15 20.57 11.44 14.71
CA ILE A 15 20.11 11.08 13.35
C ILE A 15 19.08 9.92 13.35
N THR A 16 18.96 9.17 14.45
CA THR A 16 18.13 7.95 14.52
C THR A 16 16.65 8.18 14.83
N ASN A 17 16.27 9.34 15.39
CA ASN A 17 14.88 9.61 15.81
C ASN A 17 13.97 10.19 14.71
N VAL A 18 14.53 10.71 13.61
CA VAL A 18 13.74 11.31 12.52
C VAL A 18 13.28 10.27 11.49
N THR A 19 14.03 9.17 11.35
CA THR A 19 13.74 8.03 10.46
C THR A 19 12.64 7.10 10.97
N SER A 20 12.43 7.00 12.29
CA SER A 20 11.39 6.14 12.88
C SER A 20 9.97 6.74 12.78
N ILE A 21 9.86 8.07 12.84
CA ILE A 21 8.57 8.78 12.80
C ILE A 21 7.94 8.75 11.40
N THR A 22 8.75 8.83 10.34
CA THR A 22 8.26 8.82 8.95
C THR A 22 7.74 7.43 8.54
N LEU A 23 8.41 6.35 8.95
CA LEU A 23 7.93 4.99 8.70
C LEU A 23 6.64 4.69 9.48
N SER A 24 6.57 5.13 10.73
CA SER A 24 5.38 4.93 11.59
C SER A 24 4.14 5.65 11.05
N SER A 25 4.32 6.83 10.44
CA SER A 25 3.23 7.55 9.77
C SER A 25 2.77 6.88 8.47
N MET A 26 3.64 6.13 7.78
CA MET A 26 3.27 5.39 6.58
C MET A 26 2.63 4.02 6.90
N MET A 27 2.88 3.46 8.08
CA MET A 27 2.46 2.11 8.48
C MET A 27 1.28 2.04 9.47
N SER A 28 0.70 3.17 9.90
CA SER A 28 -0.35 3.18 10.92
C SER A 28 -1.77 3.25 10.32
N GLY A 29 -2.34 2.07 10.04
CA GLY A 29 -3.78 1.81 10.11
C GLY A 29 -4.08 1.04 11.40
N GLY A 30 -5.07 1.48 12.18
CA GLY A 30 -5.39 1.03 13.56
C GLY A 30 -5.67 -0.48 13.71
N ASN A 31 -5.57 -1.08 14.91
CA ASN A 31 -6.37 -0.71 16.07
C ASN A 31 -5.68 -1.10 17.41
N SER A 32 -5.96 -0.36 18.49
CA SER A 32 -5.52 -0.65 19.86
C SER A 32 -6.68 -0.53 20.85
N SER A 33 -6.45 -1.11 22.05
CA SER A 33 -7.28 -1.17 23.28
C SER A 33 -8.06 -2.48 23.46
N ALA A 34 -8.08 -3.14 24.63
CA ALA A 34 -7.38 -2.94 25.90
C ALA A 34 -7.37 -4.26 26.68
N ALA A 35 -6.32 -4.46 27.48
CA ALA A 35 -6.20 -5.53 28.46
C ALA A 35 -6.86 -5.13 29.79
N SER A 36 -7.51 -6.09 30.45
CA SER A 36 -7.77 -6.08 31.89
C SER A 36 -7.52 -7.47 32.44
N GLY A 37 -6.55 -7.59 33.34
CA GLY A 37 -6.21 -8.83 34.03
C GLY A 37 -7.06 -9.07 35.28
N SER A 38 -7.21 -10.34 35.63
CA SER A 38 -7.47 -10.76 37.01
C SER A 38 -6.91 -12.17 37.22
N ALA A 39 -6.07 -12.32 38.23
CA ALA A 39 -5.50 -13.58 38.69
C ALA A 39 -6.53 -14.39 39.50
N GLY A 40 -6.48 -15.72 39.38
CA GLY A 40 -7.21 -16.68 40.21
C GLY A 40 -6.54 -18.05 40.14
N ALA A 41 -6.17 -18.59 41.30
CA ALA A 41 -5.35 -19.78 41.47
C ALA A 41 -6.15 -21.10 41.51
N GLY A 42 -5.52 -22.19 41.06
CA GLY A 42 -5.67 -23.54 41.61
C GLY A 42 -6.66 -24.50 40.96
N SER A 43 -6.17 -25.53 40.26
CA SER A 43 -6.09 -26.91 40.80
C SER A 43 -5.69 -27.92 39.70
N SER A 44 -5.06 -29.00 40.16
CA SER A 44 -4.49 -30.14 39.47
C SER A 44 -5.48 -31.03 38.72
N GLY A 45 -5.08 -31.60 37.58
CA GLY A 45 -5.77 -32.75 36.98
C GLY A 45 -5.23 -33.16 35.60
N SER A 46 -4.41 -34.20 35.59
CA SER A 46 -4.01 -35.08 34.47
C SER A 46 -4.86 -35.08 33.18
N SER A 47 -4.30 -34.66 32.04
CA SER A 47 -4.81 -35.00 30.68
C SER A 47 -3.81 -34.69 29.53
N SER A 48 -2.57 -35.16 29.61
CA SER A 48 -1.55 -34.86 28.56
C SER A 48 -1.45 -35.88 27.42
N SER A 49 -2.21 -36.99 27.44
CA SER A 49 -2.09 -38.07 26.44
C SER A 49 -3.23 -38.16 25.42
N THR A 50 -4.42 -37.62 25.70
CA THR A 50 -5.57 -37.67 24.77
C THR A 50 -5.58 -36.52 23.76
N ASN A 51 -5.17 -35.31 24.13
CA ASN A 51 -5.20 -34.14 23.24
C ASN A 51 -4.20 -34.22 22.07
N ALA A 52 -3.11 -34.98 22.21
CA ALA A 52 -2.08 -35.09 21.17
C ALA A 52 -2.51 -35.97 19.98
N ALA A 53 -3.34 -36.99 20.24
CA ALA A 53 -3.84 -37.89 19.20
C ALA A 53 -4.90 -37.20 18.32
N ASP A 54 -5.77 -36.38 18.94
CA ASP A 54 -6.79 -35.61 18.23
C ASP A 54 -6.17 -34.49 17.39
N ALA A 55 -5.16 -33.79 17.92
CA ALA A 55 -4.43 -32.76 17.18
C ALA A 55 -3.69 -33.31 15.95
N GLY A 56 -3.11 -34.51 16.05
CA GLY A 56 -2.47 -35.18 14.91
C GLY A 56 -3.47 -35.55 13.80
N THR A 57 -4.67 -36.00 14.17
CA THR A 57 -5.75 -36.35 13.23
C THR A 57 -6.36 -35.11 12.56
N GLN A 58 -6.40 -33.98 13.26
CA GLN A 58 -6.89 -32.73 12.71
C GLN A 58 -5.92 -32.17 11.64
N ILE A 59 -4.61 -32.22 11.88
CA ILE A 59 -3.59 -31.74 10.92
C ILE A 59 -3.56 -32.58 9.65
N SER A 60 -3.74 -33.90 9.75
CA SER A 60 -3.83 -34.75 8.56
C SER A 60 -5.06 -34.42 7.72
N THR A 61 -6.18 -34.06 8.37
CA THR A 61 -7.39 -33.57 7.70
C THR A 61 -7.13 -32.27 6.95
N PHE A 62 -6.47 -31.28 7.58
CA PHE A 62 -6.11 -30.03 6.90
C PHE A 62 -5.15 -30.26 5.73
N ARG A 63 -4.18 -31.17 5.83
CA ARG A 63 -3.34 -31.53 4.68
C ARG A 63 -4.15 -32.13 3.53
N SER A 64 -5.17 -32.92 3.82
CA SER A 64 -6.10 -33.45 2.81
C SER A 64 -6.88 -32.32 2.13
N TYR A 65 -7.40 -31.36 2.92
CA TYR A 65 -8.06 -30.16 2.38
C TYR A 65 -7.15 -29.35 1.47
N VAL A 66 -5.89 -29.14 1.87
CA VAL A 66 -4.89 -28.48 1.02
C VAL A 66 -4.66 -29.27 -0.28
N SER A 67 -4.48 -30.59 -0.22
CA SER A 67 -4.33 -31.44 -1.42
C SER A 67 -5.52 -31.31 -2.39
N MET A 68 -6.73 -31.26 -1.86
CA MET A 68 -7.96 -31.13 -2.65
C MET A 68 -8.01 -29.83 -3.48
N LEU A 69 -7.30 -28.78 -3.07
CA LEU A 69 -7.30 -27.49 -3.78
C LEU A 69 -6.76 -27.59 -5.22
N THR A 70 -5.90 -28.58 -5.49
CA THR A 70 -5.34 -28.81 -6.83
C THR A 70 -6.00 -29.98 -7.57
N ASP A 71 -7.03 -30.60 -6.99
CA ASP A 71 -7.74 -31.69 -7.63
C ASP A 71 -8.60 -31.18 -8.80
N PRO A 72 -8.33 -31.60 -10.06
CA PRO A 72 -9.12 -31.18 -11.21
C PRO A 72 -10.56 -31.72 -11.17
N ALA A 73 -10.84 -32.81 -10.45
CA ALA A 73 -12.18 -33.37 -10.31
C ALA A 73 -13.05 -32.60 -9.30
N CYS A 74 -12.44 -31.79 -8.43
CA CYS A 74 -13.14 -31.05 -7.39
C CYS A 74 -13.65 -29.70 -7.91
N LYS A 75 -14.93 -29.40 -7.63
CA LYS A 75 -15.55 -28.11 -7.97
C LYS A 75 -14.92 -26.95 -7.18
N ASP A 76 -14.83 -25.78 -7.81
CA ASP A 76 -14.19 -24.60 -7.19
C ASP A 76 -14.86 -24.15 -5.89
N GLU A 77 -16.18 -24.31 -5.77
CA GLU A 77 -16.91 -24.04 -4.53
C GLU A 77 -16.41 -24.93 -3.36
N ASN A 78 -16.15 -26.21 -3.63
CA ASN A 78 -15.67 -27.14 -2.62
C ASN A 78 -14.21 -26.87 -2.26
N LYS A 79 -13.38 -26.50 -3.25
CA LYS A 79 -11.99 -26.05 -3.03
C LYS A 79 -11.97 -24.81 -2.14
N LEU A 80 -12.84 -23.83 -2.42
CA LEU A 80 -12.96 -22.63 -1.62
C LEU A 80 -13.35 -22.94 -0.18
N LYS A 81 -14.37 -23.78 0.04
CA LYS A 81 -14.79 -24.21 1.38
C LYS A 81 -13.66 -24.89 2.16
N ALA A 82 -12.88 -25.75 1.51
CA ALA A 82 -11.73 -26.37 2.15
C ALA A 82 -10.62 -25.38 2.48
N ALA A 83 -10.32 -24.44 1.58
CA ALA A 83 -9.36 -23.37 1.87
C ALA A 83 -9.83 -22.48 3.03
N GLN A 84 -11.13 -22.19 3.13
CA GLN A 84 -11.72 -21.45 4.25
C GLN A 84 -11.53 -22.19 5.57
N ALA A 85 -11.80 -23.49 5.62
CA ALA A 85 -11.57 -24.30 6.82
C ALA A 85 -10.09 -24.29 7.27
N VAL A 86 -9.14 -24.41 6.32
CA VAL A 86 -7.70 -24.31 6.65
C VAL A 86 -7.33 -22.88 7.09
N SER A 87 -7.95 -21.86 6.50
CA SER A 87 -7.70 -20.46 6.78
C SER A 87 -8.15 -20.04 8.18
N GLU A 88 -9.28 -20.57 8.65
CA GLU A 88 -9.85 -20.30 9.98
C GLU A 88 -8.96 -20.85 11.10
N ASP A 89 -8.42 -22.06 10.92
CA ASP A 89 -7.58 -22.73 11.92
C ASP A 89 -6.07 -22.50 11.73
N LEU A 90 -5.66 -21.61 10.82
CA LEU A 90 -4.27 -21.45 10.41
C LEU A 90 -3.32 -21.12 11.59
N GLU A 91 -3.78 -20.30 12.55
CA GLU A 91 -3.01 -19.96 13.75
C GLU A 91 -2.81 -21.18 14.66
N GLY A 92 -3.85 -22.01 14.83
CA GLY A 92 -3.75 -23.27 15.57
C GLY A 92 -2.80 -24.25 14.90
N ILE A 93 -2.84 -24.35 13.57
CA ILE A 93 -1.93 -25.19 12.79
C ILE A 93 -0.48 -24.71 12.96
N ALA A 94 -0.25 -23.39 12.99
CA ALA A 94 1.06 -22.79 13.18
C ALA A 94 1.72 -23.11 14.54
N LEU A 95 0.91 -23.36 15.57
CA LEU A 95 1.37 -23.73 16.90
C LEU A 95 1.56 -25.25 17.08
N SER A 96 1.17 -26.05 16.08
CA SER A 96 1.24 -27.50 16.17
C SER A 96 2.65 -28.06 15.98
N SER A 97 2.91 -29.22 16.57
CA SER A 97 4.19 -29.94 16.41
C SER A 97 4.47 -30.39 14.97
N ASN A 98 3.43 -30.52 14.14
CA ASN A 98 3.53 -30.95 12.73
C ASN A 98 3.48 -29.79 11.73
N TYR A 99 3.67 -28.54 12.20
CA TYR A 99 3.63 -27.33 11.38
C TYR A 99 4.62 -27.38 10.21
N GLY A 100 5.89 -27.71 10.46
CA GLY A 100 6.94 -27.72 9.43
C GLY A 100 6.53 -28.52 8.18
N PRO A 101 6.22 -29.82 8.29
CA PRO A 101 5.79 -30.59 7.12
C PRO A 101 4.40 -30.22 6.59
N PHE A 102 3.53 -29.56 7.38
CA PHE A 102 2.29 -28.98 6.84
C PHE A 102 2.59 -27.78 5.94
N LEU A 103 3.48 -26.90 6.39
CA LEU A 103 3.90 -25.70 5.67
C LEU A 103 4.55 -26.07 4.33
N GLU A 104 5.49 -27.02 4.34
CA GLU A 104 6.19 -27.47 3.15
C GLU A 104 5.21 -27.97 2.07
N HIS A 105 4.24 -28.81 2.46
CA HIS A 105 3.18 -29.29 1.58
C HIS A 105 2.28 -28.15 1.09
N SER A 106 1.88 -27.26 1.99
CA SER A 106 0.95 -26.17 1.71
C SER A 106 1.52 -25.14 0.76
N ILE A 107 2.77 -24.72 0.96
CA ILE A 107 3.43 -23.75 0.08
C ILE A 107 3.51 -24.29 -1.34
N VAL A 108 3.89 -25.55 -1.54
CA VAL A 108 3.96 -26.15 -2.89
C VAL A 108 2.62 -26.04 -3.60
N ILE A 109 1.52 -26.36 -2.91
CA ILE A 109 0.18 -26.33 -3.46
C ILE A 109 -0.32 -24.89 -3.69
N PHE A 110 -0.09 -23.99 -2.73
CA PHE A 110 -0.47 -22.58 -2.85
C PHE A 110 0.22 -21.92 -4.04
N LEU A 111 1.53 -22.14 -4.19
CA LEU A 111 2.29 -21.65 -5.34
C LEU A 111 1.82 -22.29 -6.64
N LYS A 112 1.45 -23.57 -6.64
CA LYS A 112 0.90 -24.25 -7.81
C LYS A 112 -0.40 -23.60 -8.28
N ILE A 113 -1.35 -23.39 -7.38
CA ILE A 113 -2.65 -22.75 -7.70
C ILE A 113 -2.41 -21.36 -8.31
N LEU A 114 -1.58 -20.54 -7.68
CA LEU A 114 -1.33 -19.15 -8.13
C LEU A 114 -0.50 -19.07 -9.42
N ASN A 115 0.29 -20.11 -9.75
CA ASN A 115 1.04 -20.20 -11.00
C ASN A 115 0.25 -20.78 -12.17
N GLU A 116 -0.46 -21.87 -11.95
CA GLU A 116 -1.10 -22.64 -13.02
C GLU A 116 -2.52 -22.16 -13.34
N SER A 117 -3.22 -21.54 -12.39
CA SER A 117 -4.55 -20.99 -12.68
C SER A 117 -4.50 -19.60 -13.30
N GLU A 118 -5.44 -19.35 -14.22
CA GLU A 118 -5.58 -18.06 -14.87
C GLU A 118 -6.07 -16.97 -13.89
N PRO A 119 -5.60 -15.72 -14.03
CA PRO A 119 -6.15 -14.59 -13.29
C PRO A 119 -7.65 -14.42 -13.54
N GLN A 120 -8.39 -14.22 -12.46
CA GLN A 120 -9.84 -14.05 -12.50
C GLN A 120 -10.17 -12.61 -12.13
N PHE A 121 -11.12 -11.99 -12.83
CA PHE A 121 -11.41 -10.56 -12.66
C PHE A 121 -12.83 -10.27 -12.19
N ILE A 122 -13.64 -11.29 -11.95
CA ILE A 122 -14.98 -11.14 -11.38
C ILE A 122 -14.94 -11.58 -9.92
N ALA A 123 -15.30 -10.67 -9.00
CA ALA A 123 -15.16 -10.88 -7.56
C ALA A 123 -15.96 -12.08 -7.03
N GLU A 124 -17.11 -12.37 -7.65
CA GLU A 124 -18.01 -13.44 -7.25
C GLU A 124 -17.57 -14.82 -7.74
N HIS A 125 -16.56 -14.93 -8.61
CA HIS A 125 -16.03 -16.23 -9.02
C HIS A 125 -15.28 -16.91 -7.87
N HIS A 126 -15.68 -18.14 -7.53
CA HIS A 126 -15.02 -18.92 -6.47
C HIS A 126 -13.52 -19.09 -6.69
N GLN A 127 -13.07 -19.18 -7.95
CA GLN A 127 -11.65 -19.26 -8.28
C GLN A 127 -10.90 -17.96 -7.93
N GLN A 128 -11.51 -16.79 -8.13
CA GLN A 128 -10.94 -15.51 -7.68
C GLN A 128 -10.83 -15.47 -6.15
N GLN A 129 -11.92 -15.84 -5.47
CA GLN A 129 -11.96 -15.87 -4.00
C GLN A 129 -10.92 -16.83 -3.42
N LEU A 130 -10.74 -18.00 -4.05
CA LEU A 130 -9.73 -18.98 -3.66
C LEU A 130 -8.32 -18.41 -3.85
N ARG A 131 -8.01 -17.80 -5.01
CA ARG A 131 -6.69 -17.19 -5.26
C ARG A 131 -6.34 -16.13 -4.21
N LYS A 132 -7.27 -15.22 -3.93
CA LYS A 132 -7.11 -14.19 -2.90
C LYS A 132 -6.90 -14.79 -1.52
N LEU A 133 -7.73 -15.76 -1.13
CA LEU A 133 -7.63 -16.44 0.17
C LEU A 133 -6.29 -17.17 0.33
N VAL A 134 -5.79 -17.81 -0.71
CA VAL A 134 -4.46 -18.47 -0.69
C VAL A 134 -3.35 -17.43 -0.48
N LEU A 135 -3.41 -16.27 -1.12
CA LEU A 135 -2.46 -15.17 -0.87
C LEU A 135 -2.55 -14.66 0.57
N GLU A 136 -3.76 -14.49 1.10
CA GLU A 136 -3.98 -14.06 2.48
C GLU A 136 -3.48 -15.10 3.49
N MET A 137 -3.63 -16.39 3.19
CA MET A 137 -3.03 -17.46 3.97
C MET A 137 -1.51 -17.37 3.95
N ILE A 138 -0.87 -17.20 2.77
CA ILE A 138 0.58 -17.00 2.68
C ILE A 138 1.03 -15.81 3.53
N HIS A 139 0.32 -14.68 3.47
CA HIS A 139 0.64 -13.48 4.22
C HIS A 139 0.54 -13.67 5.74
N ARG A 140 -0.37 -14.54 6.22
CA ARG A 140 -0.55 -14.85 7.65
C ARG A 140 0.40 -15.92 8.19
N LEU A 141 1.20 -16.57 7.34
CA LEU A 141 2.15 -17.58 7.80
C LEU A 141 3.22 -16.95 8.72
N PRO A 142 3.55 -17.56 9.87
CA PRO A 142 4.60 -17.05 10.74
C PRO A 142 5.95 -16.94 10.02
N SER A 143 6.59 -15.79 10.15
CA SER A 143 7.96 -15.53 9.66
C SER A 143 9.01 -16.24 10.52
N ASN A 144 9.07 -17.57 10.44
CA ASN A 144 9.99 -18.42 11.20
C ASN A 144 10.97 -19.17 10.29
N GLU A 145 11.85 -19.99 10.89
CA GLU A 145 12.86 -20.76 10.14
C GLU A 145 12.26 -21.80 9.19
N TYR A 146 11.00 -22.21 9.38
CA TYR A 146 10.31 -23.10 8.43
C TYR A 146 9.90 -22.39 7.14
N LEU A 147 9.55 -21.10 7.20
CA LEU A 147 9.16 -20.31 6.01
C LEU A 147 10.38 -19.89 5.17
N LYS A 148 11.52 -19.69 5.83
CA LYS A 148 12.76 -19.16 5.24
C LYS A 148 13.26 -19.89 3.97
N PRO A 149 13.19 -21.22 3.84
CA PRO A 149 13.56 -21.93 2.61
C PRO A 149 12.65 -21.59 1.41
N HIS A 150 11.43 -21.12 1.66
CA HIS A 150 10.41 -20.85 0.65
C HIS A 150 10.34 -19.39 0.21
N LEU A 151 11.18 -18.50 0.75
CA LEU A 151 11.13 -17.06 0.45
C LEU A 151 11.32 -16.76 -1.03
N LYS A 152 12.33 -17.36 -1.66
CA LYS A 152 12.65 -17.14 -3.07
C LYS A 152 11.46 -17.42 -4.00
N PRO A 153 10.83 -18.62 -3.95
CA PRO A 153 9.70 -18.90 -4.82
C PRO A 153 8.45 -18.07 -4.48
N ILE A 154 8.19 -17.73 -3.21
CA ILE A 154 7.07 -16.85 -2.83
C ILE A 154 7.28 -15.44 -3.41
N LEU A 155 8.46 -14.86 -3.25
CA LEU A 155 8.77 -13.53 -3.79
C LEU A 155 8.71 -13.51 -5.32
N ALA A 156 9.29 -14.52 -5.98
CA ALA A 156 9.23 -14.65 -7.44
C ALA A 156 7.78 -14.67 -7.95
N LEU A 157 6.91 -15.43 -7.28
CA LEU A 157 5.49 -15.43 -7.59
C LEU A 157 4.87 -14.04 -7.38
N CYS A 158 5.05 -13.42 -6.21
CA CYS A 158 4.43 -12.14 -5.89
C CYS A 158 4.81 -11.04 -6.89
N PHE A 159 6.09 -10.96 -7.28
CA PHE A 159 6.54 -10.01 -8.31
C PHE A 159 5.91 -10.26 -9.67
N ARG A 160 5.75 -11.53 -10.08
CA ARG A 160 5.06 -11.88 -11.33
C ARG A 160 3.58 -11.47 -11.30
N LEU A 161 2.90 -11.67 -10.17
CA LEU A 161 1.47 -11.35 -10.04
C LEU A 161 1.17 -9.85 -10.24
N LEU A 162 2.11 -8.96 -9.91
CA LEU A 162 1.94 -7.50 -10.09
C LEU A 162 1.57 -7.10 -11.53
N ARG A 163 1.99 -7.89 -12.52
CA ARG A 163 1.78 -7.59 -13.95
C ARG A 163 0.51 -8.21 -14.52
N ILE A 164 0.10 -9.37 -14.01
CA ILE A 164 -0.89 -10.21 -14.68
C ILE A 164 -2.21 -10.31 -13.91
N ASP A 165 -2.21 -10.03 -12.61
CA ASP A 165 -3.34 -10.27 -11.73
C ASP A 165 -4.18 -8.99 -11.48
N ASN A 166 -5.31 -9.16 -10.79
CA ASN A 166 -6.23 -8.08 -10.46
C ASN A 166 -5.79 -7.28 -9.22
N GLU A 167 -6.43 -6.12 -9.02
CA GLU A 167 -6.19 -5.21 -7.89
C GLU A 167 -6.18 -5.93 -6.54
N GLU A 168 -7.19 -6.74 -6.22
CA GLU A 168 -7.31 -7.34 -4.89
C GLU A 168 -6.19 -8.32 -4.56
N ASN A 169 -5.84 -9.20 -5.52
CA ASN A 169 -4.77 -10.18 -5.35
C ASN A 169 -3.42 -9.47 -5.22
N VAL A 170 -3.18 -8.43 -6.04
CA VAL A 170 -1.93 -7.68 -5.99
C VAL A 170 -1.76 -6.89 -4.70
N MET A 171 -2.83 -6.33 -4.14
CA MET A 171 -2.76 -5.65 -2.84
C MET A 171 -2.26 -6.58 -1.73
N VAL A 172 -2.66 -7.86 -1.75
CA VAL A 172 -2.14 -8.86 -0.80
C VAL A 172 -0.69 -9.24 -1.14
N ALA A 173 -0.36 -9.44 -2.42
CA ALA A 173 0.99 -9.75 -2.87
C ALA A 173 2.01 -8.66 -2.48
N LEU A 174 1.64 -7.39 -2.55
CA LEU A 174 2.47 -6.26 -2.12
C LEU A 174 2.75 -6.32 -0.60
N ARG A 175 1.76 -6.68 0.22
CA ARG A 175 1.95 -6.86 1.67
C ARG A 175 2.90 -8.02 1.98
N ILE A 176 2.78 -9.13 1.25
CA ILE A 176 3.75 -10.25 1.35
C ILE A 176 5.16 -9.77 1.01
N ILE A 177 5.33 -9.04 -0.10
CA ILE A 177 6.63 -8.49 -0.50
C ILE A 177 7.22 -7.63 0.61
N ILE A 178 6.42 -6.71 1.19
CA ILE A 178 6.86 -5.83 2.29
C ILE A 178 7.30 -6.67 3.49
N GLU A 179 6.46 -7.60 3.96
CA GLU A 179 6.72 -8.39 5.15
C GLU A 179 7.99 -9.23 4.99
N LEU A 180 8.13 -9.96 3.88
CA LEU A 180 9.27 -10.84 3.67
C LEU A 180 10.59 -10.06 3.52
N HIS A 181 10.59 -8.92 2.83
CA HIS A 181 11.79 -8.08 2.71
C HIS A 181 12.15 -7.40 4.03
N ARG A 182 11.16 -6.93 4.78
CA ARG A 182 11.36 -6.28 6.09
C ARG A 182 11.93 -7.26 7.11
N THR A 183 11.37 -8.46 7.17
CA THR A 183 11.67 -9.44 8.22
C THR A 183 12.92 -10.25 7.91
N PHE A 184 13.08 -10.75 6.68
CA PHE A 184 14.21 -11.63 6.34
C PHE A 184 15.39 -10.91 5.69
N ARG A 185 15.20 -9.69 5.16
CA ARG A 185 16.22 -8.89 4.45
C ARG A 185 17.07 -9.74 3.49
N PRO A 186 16.46 -10.32 2.43
CA PRO A 186 17.16 -11.23 1.52
C PRO A 186 18.46 -10.65 0.99
N GLN A 187 19.48 -11.48 0.79
CA GLN A 187 20.73 -11.03 0.17
C GLN A 187 20.51 -10.60 -1.28
N PHE A 188 21.30 -9.64 -1.76
CA PHE A 188 21.21 -9.13 -3.14
C PHE A 188 21.84 -10.11 -4.14
N THR A 189 21.17 -11.24 -4.34
CA THR A 189 21.53 -12.27 -5.32
C THR A 189 21.10 -11.85 -6.74
N PRO A 190 21.66 -12.44 -7.82
CA PRO A 190 21.26 -12.11 -9.20
C PRO A 190 19.75 -12.25 -9.45
N GLU A 191 19.10 -13.24 -8.85
CA GLU A 191 17.66 -13.46 -8.96
C GLU A 191 16.86 -12.37 -8.24
N THR A 192 17.26 -12.04 -7.00
CA THR A 192 16.66 -10.92 -6.24
C THR A 192 16.85 -9.59 -6.98
N ALA A 193 18.02 -9.38 -7.57
CA ALA A 193 18.30 -8.18 -8.36
C ALA A 193 17.40 -8.09 -9.60
N ALA A 194 17.14 -9.20 -10.30
CA ALA A 194 16.21 -9.22 -11.43
C ALA A 194 14.78 -8.86 -11.00
N GLN A 195 14.29 -9.47 -9.92
CA GLN A 195 12.96 -9.19 -9.37
C GLN A 195 12.80 -7.72 -8.96
N ILE A 196 13.80 -7.14 -8.29
CA ILE A 196 13.79 -5.73 -7.89
C ILE A 196 13.77 -4.81 -9.13
N ARG A 197 14.56 -5.11 -10.16
CA ARG A 197 14.55 -4.32 -11.41
C ARG A 197 13.20 -4.38 -12.11
N GLU A 198 12.59 -5.56 -12.19
CA GLU A 198 11.25 -5.73 -12.76
C GLU A 198 10.20 -4.93 -12.00
N PHE A 199 10.27 -4.95 -10.66
CA PHE A 199 9.41 -4.13 -9.80
C PHE A 199 9.59 -2.63 -10.04
N LEU A 200 10.83 -2.14 -10.06
CA LEU A 200 11.10 -0.71 -10.30
C LEU A 200 10.63 -0.28 -11.69
N THR A 201 10.79 -1.15 -12.70
CA THR A 201 10.23 -0.95 -14.04
C THR A 201 8.71 -0.91 -14.03
N PHE A 202 8.05 -1.73 -13.20
CA PHE A 202 6.61 -1.71 -12.99
C PHE A 202 6.14 -0.38 -12.39
N VAL A 203 6.78 0.08 -11.31
CA VAL A 203 6.49 1.39 -10.70
C VAL A 203 6.66 2.52 -11.73
N LYS A 204 7.76 2.49 -12.49
CA LYS A 204 8.04 3.48 -13.54
C LYS A 204 6.94 3.53 -14.60
N SER A 205 6.47 2.35 -15.07
CA SER A 205 5.38 2.29 -16.04
C SER A 205 4.09 2.90 -15.48
N MET A 206 3.69 2.56 -14.26
CA MET A 206 2.46 3.10 -13.66
C MET A 206 2.51 4.63 -13.51
N TYR A 207 3.63 5.20 -13.07
CA TYR A 207 3.77 6.67 -13.00
C TYR A 207 3.79 7.34 -14.37
N SER A 208 4.41 6.71 -15.37
CA SER A 208 4.53 7.28 -16.72
C SER A 208 3.21 7.22 -17.48
N ASP A 209 2.41 6.17 -17.28
CA ASP A 209 1.17 5.93 -18.01
C ASP A 209 -0.05 6.59 -17.37
N LEU A 210 -0.02 6.87 -16.06
CA LEU A 210 -1.14 7.50 -15.35
C LEU A 210 -1.70 8.75 -16.05
N PRO A 211 -0.89 9.74 -16.50
CA PRO A 211 -1.40 10.90 -17.23
C PRO A 211 -2.24 10.54 -18.46
N ASN A 212 -1.88 9.47 -19.17
CA ASN A 212 -2.57 9.03 -20.40
C ASN A 212 -3.94 8.42 -20.10
N HIS A 213 -4.17 7.97 -18.86
CA HIS A 213 -5.41 7.34 -18.44
C HIS A 213 -6.40 8.30 -17.78
N LEU A 214 -5.98 9.51 -17.38
CA LEU A 214 -6.82 10.43 -16.60
C LEU A 214 -8.17 10.74 -17.23
N THR A 215 -8.20 10.98 -18.53
CA THR A 215 -9.46 11.25 -19.24
C THR A 215 -10.42 10.07 -19.11
N LYS A 216 -9.92 8.83 -19.23
CA LYS A 216 -10.73 7.62 -19.12
C LYS A 216 -11.13 7.30 -17.68
N ILE A 217 -10.26 7.59 -16.71
CA ILE A 217 -10.49 7.39 -15.27
C ILE A 217 -11.71 8.20 -14.80
N PHE A 218 -11.83 9.45 -15.26
CA PHE A 218 -12.91 10.37 -14.85
C PHE A 218 -14.04 10.52 -15.87
N GLU A 219 -13.99 9.75 -16.96
CA GLU A 219 -15.09 9.69 -17.92
C GLU A 219 -16.34 9.12 -17.23
N PRO A 220 -17.47 9.84 -17.22
CA PRO A 220 -18.72 9.31 -16.69
C PRO A 220 -19.13 8.02 -17.41
N ARG A 221 -19.13 6.89 -16.69
CA ARG A 221 -19.48 5.57 -17.23
C ARG A 221 -20.73 5.04 -16.55
N GLN A 222 -21.65 4.52 -17.35
CA GLN A 222 -22.77 3.75 -16.84
C GLN A 222 -22.36 2.30 -16.66
N SER A 223 -22.86 1.67 -15.59
CA SER A 223 -22.67 0.25 -15.32
C SER A 223 -23.25 -0.58 -16.47
N PRO A 224 -22.47 -1.52 -17.06
CA PRO A 224 -22.97 -2.37 -18.12
C PRO A 224 -24.19 -3.17 -17.68
N ARG A 225 -25.18 -3.28 -18.57
CA ARG A 225 -26.37 -4.13 -18.39
C ARG A 225 -26.41 -5.16 -19.52
N VAL A 226 -26.44 -6.44 -19.17
CA VAL A 226 -26.35 -7.58 -20.11
C VAL A 226 -27.31 -8.69 -19.74
N ALA A 227 -27.70 -9.55 -20.68
CA ALA A 227 -28.56 -10.69 -20.34
C ALA A 227 -27.80 -11.74 -19.51
N ASP A 228 -26.56 -12.01 -19.90
CA ASP A 228 -25.65 -12.93 -19.21
C ASP A 228 -24.21 -12.40 -19.22
N LEU A 229 -23.41 -12.81 -18.24
CA LEU A 229 -22.00 -12.43 -18.14
C LEU A 229 -21.19 -12.90 -19.36
N SER A 230 -21.60 -13.97 -20.04
CA SER A 230 -20.95 -14.51 -21.25
C SER A 230 -21.02 -13.57 -22.45
N GLU A 231 -21.96 -12.62 -22.47
CA GLU A 231 -22.10 -11.62 -23.55
C GLU A 231 -21.12 -10.45 -23.39
N VAL A 232 -20.47 -10.35 -22.23
CA VAL A 232 -19.55 -9.26 -21.92
C VAL A 232 -18.19 -9.52 -22.55
N ASN A 233 -17.72 -8.57 -23.35
CA ASN A 233 -16.32 -8.54 -23.74
C ASN A 233 -15.45 -8.06 -22.56
N LEU A 234 -15.05 -9.03 -21.73
CA LEU A 234 -14.30 -8.79 -20.49
C LEU A 234 -12.96 -8.09 -20.75
N GLU A 235 -12.23 -8.51 -21.78
CA GLU A 235 -10.93 -7.92 -22.14
C GLU A 235 -11.03 -6.44 -22.49
N ARG A 236 -12.07 -6.05 -23.25
CA ARG A 236 -12.32 -4.64 -23.54
C ARG A 236 -12.62 -3.85 -22.27
N LEU A 237 -13.51 -4.36 -21.42
CA LEU A 237 -13.86 -3.68 -20.16
C LEU A 237 -12.64 -3.54 -19.25
N LEU A 238 -11.81 -4.57 -19.14
CA LEU A 238 -10.60 -4.55 -18.31
C LEU A 238 -9.59 -3.48 -18.73
N ASN A 239 -9.47 -3.22 -20.04
CA ASN A 239 -8.57 -2.19 -20.57
C ASN A 239 -9.06 -0.76 -20.28
N GLU A 240 -10.29 -0.61 -19.81
CA GLU A 240 -10.90 0.68 -19.51
C GLU A 240 -11.44 0.77 -18.07
N SER A 241 -11.16 -0.22 -17.23
CA SER A 241 -11.58 -0.27 -15.83
C SER A 241 -10.42 0.10 -14.92
N PHE A 242 -10.60 1.16 -14.13
CA PHE A 242 -9.61 1.70 -13.19
C PHE A 242 -10.01 1.53 -11.72
N ALA A 243 -11.26 1.12 -11.50
CA ALA A 243 -11.85 0.80 -10.21
C ALA A 243 -12.87 -0.33 -10.39
N ILE A 244 -13.34 -0.89 -9.28
CA ILE A 244 -14.35 -1.95 -9.29
C ILE A 244 -15.60 -1.45 -10.02
N THR A 245 -15.99 -2.14 -11.08
CA THR A 245 -17.11 -1.75 -11.95
C THR A 245 -18.23 -2.79 -11.84
N PRO A 246 -19.43 -2.41 -11.36
CA PRO A 246 -20.55 -3.33 -11.28
C PRO A 246 -21.13 -3.59 -12.68
N ILE A 247 -21.43 -4.85 -12.96
CA ILE A 247 -22.09 -5.37 -14.16
C ILE A 247 -23.42 -5.95 -13.71
N HIS A 248 -24.52 -5.40 -14.21
CA HIS A 248 -25.86 -5.89 -13.87
C HIS A 248 -26.34 -6.86 -14.94
N THR A 249 -26.88 -7.99 -14.51
CA THR A 249 -27.49 -8.96 -15.43
C THR A 249 -29.02 -8.87 -15.39
N GLU A 250 -29.67 -9.24 -16.49
CA GLU A 250 -31.13 -9.35 -16.55
C GLU A 250 -31.65 -10.58 -15.77
N LYS A 251 -30.77 -11.55 -15.48
CA LYS A 251 -31.09 -12.68 -14.62
C LYS A 251 -31.39 -12.19 -13.21
N LYS A 252 -32.51 -12.65 -12.68
CA LYS A 252 -32.96 -12.31 -11.33
C LYS A 252 -32.63 -13.41 -10.32
N GLN A 253 -32.27 -13.00 -9.12
CA GLN A 253 -32.17 -13.89 -7.97
C GLN A 253 -33.57 -14.26 -7.44
N ASN A 254 -33.63 -15.19 -6.48
CA ASN A 254 -34.87 -15.65 -5.83
C ASN A 254 -35.74 -14.52 -5.23
N ASP A 255 -35.19 -13.32 -5.04
CA ASP A 255 -35.85 -12.14 -4.46
C ASP A 255 -36.21 -11.07 -5.53
N ASP A 256 -36.29 -11.47 -6.81
CA ASP A 256 -36.60 -10.62 -7.97
C ASP A 256 -35.61 -9.45 -8.24
N THR A 257 -34.45 -9.45 -7.56
CA THR A 257 -33.35 -8.49 -7.77
C THR A 257 -32.40 -8.96 -8.89
N PRO A 258 -31.88 -8.05 -9.73
CA PRO A 258 -30.92 -8.41 -10.78
C PRO A 258 -29.58 -8.85 -10.18
N ILE A 259 -29.02 -9.95 -10.68
CA ILE A 259 -27.70 -10.42 -10.24
C ILE A 259 -26.65 -9.39 -10.69
N THR A 260 -25.81 -8.96 -9.76
CA THR A 260 -24.73 -8.00 -10.01
C THR A 260 -23.38 -8.68 -9.81
N TYR A 261 -22.49 -8.53 -10.78
CA TYR A 261 -21.10 -8.98 -10.74
C TYR A 261 -20.17 -7.78 -10.63
N ASN A 262 -19.07 -7.92 -9.90
CA ASN A 262 -18.09 -6.84 -9.73
C ASN A 262 -16.82 -7.15 -10.52
N LEU A 263 -16.59 -6.35 -11.56
CA LEU A 263 -15.35 -6.39 -12.34
C LEU A 263 -14.23 -5.69 -11.58
N ILE A 264 -13.22 -6.46 -11.19
CA ILE A 264 -12.01 -5.96 -10.53
C ILE A 264 -11.02 -5.49 -11.62
N PRO A 265 -10.46 -4.28 -11.53
CA PRO A 265 -9.52 -3.79 -12.53
C PRO A 265 -8.19 -4.55 -12.50
N ARG A 266 -7.44 -4.47 -13.60
CA ARG A 266 -6.05 -4.95 -13.64
C ARG A 266 -5.21 -4.14 -12.65
N ALA A 267 -4.30 -4.78 -11.93
CA ALA A 267 -3.47 -4.10 -10.94
C ALA A 267 -2.63 -2.95 -11.54
N VAL A 268 -2.16 -3.11 -12.79
CA VAL A 268 -1.41 -2.10 -13.55
C VAL A 268 -2.19 -0.80 -13.80
N LEU A 269 -3.52 -0.82 -13.68
CA LEU A 269 -4.40 0.35 -13.86
C LEU A 269 -4.96 0.89 -12.53
N SER A 270 -4.69 0.22 -11.41
CA SER A 270 -5.30 0.54 -10.13
C SER A 270 -4.61 1.71 -9.43
N LEU A 271 -5.40 2.71 -9.05
CA LEU A 271 -4.94 3.80 -8.18
C LEU A 271 -4.62 3.32 -6.77
N LYS A 272 -5.33 2.30 -6.25
CA LYS A 272 -5.06 1.74 -4.92
C LYS A 272 -3.72 1.02 -4.88
N VAL A 273 -3.40 0.23 -5.91
CA VAL A 273 -2.06 -0.37 -6.06
C VAL A 273 -0.98 0.72 -6.06
N LEU A 274 -1.23 1.84 -6.75
CA LEU A 274 -0.32 2.98 -6.80
C LEU A 274 -0.02 3.58 -5.43
N THR A 275 -0.96 3.53 -4.47
CA THR A 275 -0.75 4.04 -3.11
C THR A 275 0.27 3.24 -2.29
N GLU A 276 0.44 1.94 -2.60
CA GLU A 276 1.30 1.00 -1.86
C GLU A 276 2.72 0.89 -2.43
N LEU A 277 2.95 1.33 -3.68
CA LEU A 277 4.28 1.25 -4.30
C LEU A 277 5.36 2.06 -3.59
N PRO A 278 5.09 3.30 -3.11
CA PRO A 278 6.15 4.13 -2.56
C PRO A 278 6.79 3.55 -1.30
N ILE A 279 6.03 2.86 -0.43
CA ILE A 279 6.58 2.25 0.79
C ILE A 279 7.55 1.10 0.45
N ILE A 280 7.27 0.33 -0.61
CA ILE A 280 8.15 -0.73 -1.08
C ILE A 280 9.43 -0.14 -1.68
N VAL A 281 9.34 0.92 -2.48
CA VAL A 281 10.53 1.60 -3.03
C VAL A 281 11.42 2.13 -1.90
N VAL A 282 10.82 2.70 -0.84
CA VAL A 282 11.56 3.12 0.36
C VAL A 282 12.25 1.94 1.03
N LEU A 283 11.55 0.82 1.22
CA LEU A 283 12.11 -0.39 1.82
C LEU A 283 13.30 -0.93 0.99
N LEU A 284 13.15 -1.01 -0.34
CA LEU A 284 14.22 -1.46 -1.23
C LEU A 284 15.41 -0.50 -1.24
N LEU A 285 15.17 0.81 -1.18
CA LEU A 285 16.23 1.82 -1.07
C LEU A 285 16.99 1.71 0.26
N GLN A 286 16.31 1.35 1.36
CA GLN A 286 16.93 1.12 2.66
C GLN A 286 17.78 -0.15 2.68
N LEU A 287 17.34 -1.21 1.99
CA LEU A 287 18.04 -2.51 1.98
C LEU A 287 19.18 -2.57 0.96
N TYR A 288 19.00 -1.96 -0.21
CA TYR A 288 19.88 -2.15 -1.38
C TYR A 288 20.31 -0.82 -2.02
N LYS A 289 20.58 0.19 -1.18
CA LYS A 289 20.82 1.58 -1.58
C LYS A 289 21.64 1.74 -2.85
N GLU A 290 22.85 1.15 -2.91
CA GLU A 290 23.76 1.33 -4.06
C GLU A 290 23.19 0.82 -5.38
N HIS A 291 22.39 -0.24 -5.34
CA HIS A 291 21.82 -0.88 -6.53
C HIS A 291 20.53 -0.21 -7.01
N VAL A 292 19.79 0.43 -6.10
CA VAL A 292 18.47 1.04 -6.38
C VAL A 292 18.58 2.55 -6.61
N TYR A 293 19.71 3.17 -6.25
CA TYR A 293 19.90 4.62 -6.28
C TYR A 293 19.58 5.25 -7.64
N GLN A 294 20.14 4.71 -8.73
CA GLN A 294 19.98 5.29 -10.07
C GLN A 294 18.53 5.20 -10.56
N GLU A 295 17.86 4.09 -10.31
CA GLU A 295 16.44 3.91 -10.66
C GLU A 295 15.55 4.92 -9.94
N VAL A 296 15.80 5.19 -8.66
CA VAL A 296 15.02 6.17 -7.87
C VAL A 296 15.27 7.60 -8.36
N VAL A 297 16.46 7.93 -8.86
CA VAL A 297 16.72 9.23 -9.50
C VAL A 297 15.78 9.45 -10.68
N GLU A 298 15.54 8.41 -11.49
CA GLU A 298 14.62 8.48 -12.64
C GLU A 298 13.15 8.62 -12.24
N PHE A 299 12.78 8.27 -11.01
CA PHE A 299 11.42 8.48 -10.51
C PHE A 299 11.12 9.93 -10.19
N ILE A 300 12.12 10.76 -9.87
CA ILE A 300 11.89 12.14 -9.41
C ILE A 300 11.08 12.96 -10.43
N PRO A 301 11.43 13.03 -11.73
CA PRO A 301 10.62 13.76 -12.70
C PRO A 301 9.19 13.21 -12.84
N LEU A 302 9.04 11.87 -12.75
CA LEU A 302 7.73 11.22 -12.83
C LEU A 302 6.87 11.55 -11.62
N ILE A 303 7.42 11.50 -10.42
CA ILE A 303 6.77 11.91 -9.17
C ILE A 303 6.27 13.35 -9.29
N MET A 304 7.12 14.27 -9.77
CA MET A 304 6.78 15.68 -9.93
C MET A 304 5.63 15.90 -10.91
N ASN A 305 5.59 15.13 -12.00
CA ASN A 305 4.46 15.14 -12.93
C ASN A 305 3.21 14.58 -12.23
N THR A 306 3.31 13.45 -11.53
CA THR A 306 2.16 12.80 -10.89
C THR A 306 1.50 13.65 -9.81
N ILE A 307 2.27 14.34 -8.96
CA ILE A 307 1.70 15.19 -7.89
C ILE A 307 1.03 16.46 -8.43
N THR A 308 1.26 16.84 -9.69
CA THR A 308 0.66 18.02 -10.35
C THR A 308 -0.55 17.67 -11.22
N ILE A 309 -0.85 16.38 -11.38
CA ILE A 309 -2.02 15.90 -12.10
C ILE A 309 -3.29 16.43 -11.44
N GLN A 310 -4.26 16.83 -12.28
CA GLN A 310 -5.60 17.19 -11.84
C GLN A 310 -6.65 16.37 -12.60
N PRO A 311 -7.75 16.00 -11.92
CA PRO A 311 -8.91 15.44 -12.61
C PRO A 311 -9.54 16.49 -13.53
N ILE A 312 -9.98 16.05 -14.69
CA ILE A 312 -10.73 16.86 -15.66
C ILE A 312 -12.22 16.78 -15.28
N GLN A 313 -13.01 17.82 -15.61
CA GLN A 313 -14.49 17.82 -15.53
C GLN A 313 -15.10 17.50 -14.15
N ARG A 314 -14.51 18.03 -13.07
CA ARG A 314 -15.01 17.86 -11.69
C ARG A 314 -16.45 18.36 -11.45
N GLU A 315 -16.96 19.20 -12.33
CA GLU A 315 -18.30 19.79 -12.24
C GLU A 315 -19.40 18.83 -12.77
N ASN A 316 -19.02 17.71 -13.39
CA ASN A 316 -19.99 16.71 -13.86
C ASN A 316 -20.72 16.04 -12.69
N GLU A 317 -22.04 15.93 -12.78
CA GLU A 317 -22.85 15.25 -11.75
C GLU A 317 -22.47 13.78 -11.56
N ASN A 318 -22.03 13.12 -12.64
CA ASN A 318 -21.60 11.73 -12.66
C ASN A 318 -20.09 11.56 -12.38
N PHE A 319 -19.44 12.57 -11.81
CA PHE A 319 -18.03 12.50 -11.45
C PHE A 319 -17.82 11.45 -10.34
N ASN A 320 -16.95 10.47 -10.58
CA ASN A 320 -16.67 9.43 -9.60
C ASN A 320 -15.80 9.97 -8.46
N LYS A 321 -16.47 10.37 -7.36
CA LYS A 321 -15.82 10.93 -6.17
C LYS A 321 -14.91 9.92 -5.47
N GLU A 322 -15.25 8.62 -5.48
CA GLU A 322 -14.42 7.59 -4.84
C GLU A 322 -13.09 7.43 -5.57
N VAL A 323 -13.12 7.33 -6.90
CA VAL A 323 -11.92 7.27 -7.73
C VAL A 323 -11.07 8.55 -7.61
N PHE A 324 -11.71 9.70 -7.42
CA PHE A 324 -11.00 10.94 -7.13
C PHE A 324 -10.28 10.90 -5.77
N VAL A 325 -10.94 10.37 -4.73
CA VAL A 325 -10.31 10.16 -3.43
C VAL A 325 -9.10 9.23 -3.56
N ASP A 326 -9.21 8.14 -4.33
CA ASP A 326 -8.10 7.21 -4.60
C ASP A 326 -6.93 7.90 -5.34
N LEU A 327 -7.21 8.77 -6.31
CA LEU A 327 -6.17 9.56 -6.98
C LEU A 327 -5.44 10.48 -6.00
N ILE A 328 -6.19 11.22 -5.18
CA ILE A 328 -5.61 12.13 -4.18
C ILE A 328 -4.79 11.34 -3.15
N ALA A 329 -5.28 10.19 -2.70
CA ALA A 329 -4.54 9.31 -1.80
C ALA A 329 -3.21 8.86 -2.43
N ALA A 330 -3.22 8.43 -3.70
CA ALA A 330 -2.02 8.05 -4.41
C ALA A 330 -1.01 9.22 -4.53
N GLN A 331 -1.49 10.41 -4.88
CA GLN A 331 -0.64 11.61 -4.96
C GLN A 331 -0.03 11.99 -3.59
N ILE A 332 -0.79 11.86 -2.50
CA ILE A 332 -0.30 12.13 -1.13
C ILE A 332 0.77 11.10 -0.73
N LYS A 333 0.57 9.81 -1.02
CA LYS A 333 1.58 8.77 -0.75
C LYS A 333 2.86 9.00 -1.56
N ILE A 334 2.72 9.39 -2.83
CA ILE A 334 3.85 9.74 -3.71
C ILE A 334 4.58 10.99 -3.21
N LEU A 335 3.86 12.03 -2.78
CA LEU A 335 4.46 13.23 -2.17
C LEU A 335 5.17 12.90 -0.86
N SER A 336 4.59 12.03 -0.03
CA SER A 336 5.21 11.56 1.21
C SER A 336 6.50 10.78 0.95
N PHE A 337 6.52 9.97 -0.10
CA PHE A 337 7.73 9.31 -0.57
C PHE A 337 8.78 10.31 -1.03
N LEU A 338 8.40 11.32 -1.81
CA LEU A 338 9.30 12.39 -2.19
C LEU A 338 9.88 13.04 -0.93
N ALA A 339 9.05 13.47 0.01
CA ALA A 339 9.46 14.11 1.27
C ALA A 339 10.50 13.29 2.03
N TYR A 340 10.37 11.96 2.04
CA TYR A 340 11.36 11.05 2.63
C TYR A 340 12.71 11.07 1.90
N ILE A 341 12.71 11.07 0.56
CA ILE A 341 13.94 10.97 -0.23
C ILE A 341 14.60 12.32 -0.56
N ILE A 342 13.92 13.46 -0.39
CA ILE A 342 14.43 14.79 -0.82
C ILE A 342 15.85 15.05 -0.34
N LYS A 343 16.16 14.77 0.93
CA LYS A 343 17.50 15.02 1.50
C LYS A 343 18.60 14.24 0.77
N THR A 344 18.29 13.05 0.25
CA THR A 344 19.25 12.21 -0.47
C THR A 344 19.45 12.66 -1.91
N PHE A 345 18.41 13.21 -2.55
CA PHE A 345 18.42 13.57 -3.97
C PHE A 345 18.18 15.07 -4.20
N GLN A 346 18.66 15.92 -3.29
CA GLN A 346 18.36 17.35 -3.26
C GLN A 346 18.65 18.03 -4.61
N ASP A 347 19.80 17.77 -5.21
CA ASP A 347 20.22 18.39 -6.49
C ASP A 347 19.23 18.12 -7.62
N ARG A 348 18.65 16.91 -7.68
CA ARG A 348 17.65 16.54 -8.68
C ARG A 348 16.27 17.10 -8.35
N VAL A 349 15.89 17.12 -7.09
CA VAL A 349 14.61 17.72 -6.67
C VAL A 349 14.56 19.21 -6.95
N VAL A 350 15.67 19.94 -6.70
CA VAL A 350 15.77 21.38 -6.96
C VAL A 350 15.48 21.73 -8.42
N GLN A 351 15.88 20.87 -9.37
CA GLN A 351 15.62 21.05 -10.81
C GLN A 351 14.13 21.04 -11.18
N HIS A 352 13.27 20.51 -10.30
CA HIS A 352 11.83 20.43 -10.49
C HIS A 352 11.03 21.11 -9.37
N CYS A 353 11.66 22.03 -8.61
CA CYS A 353 11.05 22.62 -7.42
C CYS A 353 9.76 23.39 -7.69
N ASP A 354 9.60 24.00 -8.86
CA ASP A 354 8.35 24.71 -9.21
C ASP A 354 7.15 23.75 -9.26
N LYS A 355 7.34 22.55 -9.83
CA LYS A 355 6.31 21.50 -9.85
C LYS A 355 6.01 20.96 -8.45
N LEU A 356 7.03 20.85 -7.59
CA LEU A 356 6.83 20.45 -6.20
C LEU A 356 5.93 21.45 -5.45
N VAL A 357 6.25 22.74 -5.53
CA VAL A 357 5.48 23.80 -4.87
C VAL A 357 4.06 23.83 -5.41
N GLN A 358 3.90 23.77 -6.74
CA GLN A 358 2.61 23.72 -7.40
C GLN A 358 1.79 22.50 -6.95
N GLY A 359 2.35 21.29 -7.04
CA GLY A 359 1.66 20.05 -6.69
C GLY A 359 1.24 20.02 -5.22
N MET A 360 2.11 20.42 -4.30
CA MET A 360 1.79 20.46 -2.87
C MET A 360 0.64 21.44 -2.57
N LEU A 361 0.67 22.66 -3.12
CA LEU A 361 -0.40 23.64 -2.93
C LEU A 361 -1.72 23.20 -3.58
N GLN A 362 -1.65 22.54 -4.74
CA GLN A 362 -2.81 21.97 -5.39
C GLN A 362 -3.42 20.85 -4.56
N LEU A 363 -2.62 19.92 -4.03
CA LEU A 363 -3.11 18.85 -3.15
C LEU A 363 -3.76 19.41 -1.88
N LEU A 364 -3.20 20.45 -1.26
CA LEU A 364 -3.82 21.13 -0.11
C LEU A 364 -5.17 21.76 -0.47
N THR A 365 -5.31 22.26 -1.70
CA THR A 365 -6.56 22.85 -2.19
C THR A 365 -7.60 21.76 -2.52
N LEU A 366 -7.17 20.65 -3.12
CA LEU A 366 -8.03 19.62 -3.71
C LEU A 366 -8.37 18.48 -2.74
N CYS A 367 -7.65 18.34 -1.63
CA CYS A 367 -7.85 17.26 -0.67
C CYS A 367 -9.30 17.28 -0.14
N PRO A 368 -10.09 16.21 -0.37
CA PRO A 368 -11.47 16.10 0.09
C PRO A 368 -11.59 16.37 1.60
N SER A 369 -12.61 17.13 1.99
CA SER A 369 -12.84 17.53 3.39
C SER A 369 -13.41 16.40 4.25
N GLU A 370 -14.04 15.43 3.59
CA GLU A 370 -14.68 14.25 4.16
C GLU A 370 -13.65 13.24 4.66
N VAL A 371 -12.42 13.30 4.14
CA VAL A 371 -11.38 12.30 4.37
C VAL A 371 -10.23 12.88 5.21
N ALA A 372 -10.52 13.13 6.49
CA ALA A 372 -9.60 13.79 7.42
C ALA A 372 -8.23 13.10 7.55
N HIS A 373 -8.16 11.78 7.38
CA HIS A 373 -6.89 11.04 7.47
C HIS A 373 -5.93 11.37 6.32
N LEU A 374 -6.43 11.56 5.08
CA LEU A 374 -5.61 11.99 3.95
C LEU A 374 -5.05 13.39 4.18
N ARG A 375 -5.88 14.30 4.71
CA ARG A 375 -5.45 15.65 5.08
C ARG A 375 -4.33 15.64 6.11
N LYS A 376 -4.42 14.77 7.12
CA LYS A 376 -3.35 14.56 8.12
C LYS A 376 -2.04 14.13 7.45
N GLU A 377 -2.07 13.10 6.61
CA GLU A 377 -0.87 12.61 5.90
C GLU A 377 -0.24 13.70 5.03
N LEU A 378 -1.06 14.46 4.30
CA LEU A 378 -0.61 15.57 3.46
C LEU A 378 0.08 16.68 4.28
N LEU A 379 -0.45 17.03 5.46
CA LEU A 379 0.19 18.02 6.34
C LEU A 379 1.51 17.51 6.92
N ILE A 380 1.62 16.21 7.23
CA ILE A 380 2.87 15.60 7.67
C ILE A 380 3.92 15.70 6.54
N ALA A 381 3.57 15.34 5.30
CA ALA A 381 4.47 15.48 4.15
C ALA A 381 4.88 16.95 3.92
N THR A 382 3.91 17.87 4.00
CA THR A 382 4.14 19.32 3.89
C THR A 382 5.13 19.80 4.95
N LYS A 383 4.95 19.40 6.21
CA LYS A 383 5.89 19.73 7.30
C LYS A 383 7.31 19.26 6.99
N HIS A 384 7.46 18.02 6.52
CA HIS A 384 8.78 17.48 6.19
C HIS A 384 9.44 18.26 5.04
N ILE A 385 8.70 18.64 4.01
CA ILE A 385 9.23 19.43 2.88
C ILE A 385 9.65 20.83 3.35
N LEU A 386 8.81 21.52 4.13
CA LEU A 386 9.08 22.87 4.64
C LEU A 386 10.21 22.92 5.69
N ALA A 387 10.50 21.79 6.35
CA ALA A 387 11.64 21.67 7.25
C ALA A 387 13.00 21.64 6.52
N LEU A 388 13.03 21.52 5.19
CA LEU A 388 14.25 21.46 4.38
C LEU A 388 14.60 22.83 3.77
N GLU A 389 15.80 22.95 3.19
CA GLU A 389 16.28 24.19 2.57
C GLU A 389 15.39 24.69 1.41
N LEU A 390 14.62 23.78 0.80
CA LEU A 390 13.64 24.07 -0.25
C LEU A 390 12.52 25.02 0.19
N ARG A 391 12.31 25.22 1.50
CA ARG A 391 11.31 26.15 2.06
C ARG A 391 11.34 27.56 1.45
N VAL A 392 12.52 28.02 1.03
CA VAL A 392 12.69 29.35 0.41
C VAL A 392 11.86 29.48 -0.88
N LYS A 393 11.63 28.38 -1.60
CA LYS A 393 10.82 28.35 -2.81
C LYS A 393 9.32 28.55 -2.56
N PHE A 394 8.87 28.40 -1.31
CA PHE A 394 7.48 28.63 -0.92
C PHE A 394 7.19 30.08 -0.52
N VAL A 395 8.22 30.92 -0.33
CA VAL A 395 8.08 32.34 0.07
C VAL A 395 7.15 33.14 -0.87
N PRO A 396 7.22 33.00 -2.22
CA PRO A 396 6.30 33.69 -3.12
C PRO A 396 4.81 33.31 -2.95
N HIS A 397 4.53 32.18 -2.30
CA HIS A 397 3.19 31.67 -2.06
C HIS A 397 2.84 31.58 -0.57
N ILE A 398 3.61 32.27 0.30
CA ILE A 398 3.46 32.18 1.75
C ILE A 398 2.07 32.62 2.22
N ASP A 399 1.47 33.62 1.57
CA ASP A 399 0.12 34.11 1.89
C ASP A 399 -0.97 33.05 1.70
N ARG A 400 -0.74 32.08 0.81
CA ARG A 400 -1.63 30.91 0.65
C ARG A 400 -1.44 29.93 1.79
N LEU A 401 -0.20 29.71 2.25
CA LEU A 401 0.08 28.82 3.38
C LEU A 401 -0.46 29.37 4.71
N PHE A 402 -0.61 30.69 4.86
CA PHE A 402 -1.29 31.30 6.01
C PHE A 402 -2.83 31.28 5.91
N ASP A 403 -3.40 30.71 4.86
CA ASP A 403 -4.85 30.49 4.80
C ASP A 403 -5.21 29.19 5.53
N GLU A 404 -5.90 29.34 6.66
CA GLU A 404 -6.39 28.22 7.46
C GLU A 404 -7.32 27.29 6.66
N ASN A 405 -8.14 27.86 5.76
CA ASN A 405 -9.02 27.06 4.92
C ASN A 405 -8.23 26.19 3.95
N LEU A 406 -7.05 26.65 3.51
CA LEU A 406 -6.17 25.84 2.66
C LEU A 406 -5.52 24.70 3.45
N LEU A 407 -5.08 24.96 4.69
CA LEU A 407 -4.38 23.96 5.49
C LEU A 407 -5.33 22.90 6.05
N PHE A 408 -6.48 23.31 6.59
CA PHE A 408 -7.41 22.42 7.27
C PHE A 408 -8.51 21.89 6.33
N GLY A 409 -8.89 22.67 5.33
CA GLY A 409 -10.14 22.46 4.58
C GLY A 409 -11.38 22.84 5.39
N SER A 410 -12.56 22.53 4.85
CA SER A 410 -13.86 22.81 5.47
C SER A 410 -14.31 21.77 6.51
N GLY A 411 -13.54 20.69 6.71
CA GLY A 411 -13.92 19.57 7.58
C GLY A 411 -13.65 19.85 9.06
N TRP A 412 -14.69 19.80 9.90
CA TRP A 412 -14.58 20.12 11.33
C TRP A 412 -13.60 19.21 12.09
N THR A 413 -13.64 17.89 11.84
CA THR A 413 -12.74 16.92 12.48
C THR A 413 -11.27 17.17 12.13
N ALA A 414 -10.98 17.49 10.86
CA ALA A 414 -9.63 17.82 10.43
C ALA A 414 -9.15 19.12 11.10
N HIS A 415 -10.03 20.12 11.20
CA HIS A 415 -9.72 21.39 11.83
C HIS A 415 -9.33 21.23 13.31
N GLU A 416 -10.10 20.51 14.13
CA GLU A 416 -9.76 20.33 15.54
C GLU A 416 -8.50 19.48 15.76
N THR A 417 -8.34 18.40 14.99
CA THR A 417 -7.24 17.45 15.21
C THR A 417 -5.91 17.91 14.65
N LEU A 418 -5.90 18.69 13.56
CA LEU A 418 -4.68 19.07 12.84
C LEU A 418 -4.14 20.45 13.22
N ARG A 419 -4.91 21.26 13.95
CA ARG A 419 -4.52 22.60 14.41
C ARG A 419 -3.12 22.64 15.06
N PRO A 420 -2.77 21.77 16.03
CA PRO A 420 -1.44 21.80 16.64
C PRO A 420 -0.31 21.53 15.65
N LEU A 421 -0.51 20.59 14.73
CA LEU A 421 0.48 20.22 13.72
C LEU A 421 0.69 21.34 12.69
N ALA A 422 -0.40 21.92 12.20
CA ALA A 422 -0.36 22.99 11.20
C ALA A 422 0.31 24.25 11.75
N TYR A 423 -0.10 24.72 12.94
CA TYR A 423 0.50 25.92 13.54
C TYR A 423 1.96 25.72 13.93
N SER A 424 2.34 24.53 14.44
CA SER A 424 3.76 24.21 14.66
C SER A 424 4.55 24.29 13.34
N THR A 425 3.99 23.77 12.24
CA THR A 425 4.64 23.78 10.92
C THR A 425 4.78 25.21 10.38
N LEU A 426 3.75 26.04 10.51
CA LEU A 426 3.79 27.44 10.08
C LEU A 426 4.74 28.28 10.93
N ALA A 427 4.72 28.11 12.25
CA ALA A 427 5.63 28.82 13.15
C ALA A 427 7.10 28.50 12.82
N ASP A 428 7.40 27.22 12.60
CA ASP A 428 8.72 26.78 12.16
C ASP A 428 9.09 27.40 10.80
N LEU A 429 8.17 27.40 9.83
CA LEU A 429 8.40 27.99 8.52
C LEU A 429 8.72 29.49 8.64
N VAL A 430 7.87 30.26 9.32
CA VAL A 430 8.01 31.71 9.54
C VAL A 430 9.34 32.02 10.20
N HIS A 431 9.70 31.29 11.26
CA HIS A 431 10.97 31.47 11.96
C HIS A 431 12.17 31.36 11.00
N HIS A 432 12.16 30.35 10.12
CA HIS A 432 13.27 30.11 9.18
C HIS A 432 13.29 31.05 7.98
N VAL A 433 12.15 31.60 7.55
CA VAL A 433 12.07 32.48 6.37
C VAL A 433 11.87 33.96 6.70
N ARG A 434 11.82 34.35 7.98
CA ARG A 434 11.52 35.71 8.45
C ARG A 434 12.29 36.84 7.75
N SER A 435 13.57 36.60 7.40
CA SER A 435 14.42 37.60 6.73
C SER A 435 14.05 37.82 5.25
N LYS A 436 13.21 36.95 4.69
CA LYS A 436 12.76 36.98 3.29
C LYS A 436 11.28 37.32 3.15
N LEU A 437 10.57 37.53 4.26
CA LEU A 437 9.16 37.90 4.26
C LEU A 437 9.00 39.41 4.08
N ASN A 438 7.98 39.81 3.32
CA ASN A 438 7.58 41.22 3.24
C ASN A 438 6.81 41.63 4.51
N LEU A 439 6.68 42.94 4.74
CA LEU A 439 6.02 43.47 5.95
C LEU A 439 4.55 43.00 6.09
N HIS A 440 3.85 42.82 4.95
CA HIS A 440 2.47 42.34 4.93
C HIS A 440 2.37 40.89 5.45
N ALA A 441 3.20 39.99 4.93
CA ALA A 441 3.26 38.60 5.36
C ALA A 441 3.69 38.47 6.83
N LEU A 442 4.59 39.34 7.32
CA LEU A 442 4.99 39.41 8.73
C LEU A 442 3.88 39.90 9.67
N THR A 443 2.96 40.73 9.17
CA THR A 443 1.82 41.22 9.98
C THR A 443 0.71 40.17 10.08
N ARG A 444 0.61 39.30 9.07
CA ARG A 444 -0.38 38.23 8.99
C ARG A 444 0.07 36.94 9.70
N ALA A 445 1.38 36.67 9.69
CA ALA A 445 2.02 35.58 10.44
C ALA A 445 1.98 35.86 11.94
#